data_AF-A0A2A5DY42-F1
#
_entry.id   AF-A0A2A5DY42-F1
#
_cell.length_a   1.000
_cell.length_b   1.000
_cell.length_c   1.000
_cell.angle_alpha   90.00
_cell.angle_beta   90.00
_cell.angle_gamma   90.00
#
_symmetry.space_group_name_H-M   'P 1'
#
loop_
_entity.id
_entity.type
_entity.pdbx_description
1 polymer ?
#
loop_
_entity_poly.entity_id
_entity_poly.type
_entity_poly.pdbx_seq_one_letter_code
_entity_poly.pdbx_strand_id
1 'polypeptide(L)'
;MVAHPQSEWRKRYEPTDDGLRFMKLTYTGNFTDLPPIPDGILGDRVIRQRMKTKIMEPLSEADVLRDSLTIDELNDFNNYIAWCLWDMVVLRATEGASGMIPRQEYEILAFAQCFYRYPEIMDAITREVGAKGVIEIGASARKEIGTKINCVHDFCVGSVSFGMGRCALLALEAIEPNDYVEESNTLLKFTQRVLWGKRQDGYIFNSQNRYRCAIHDQDIIDRLLGECIDFRDEKEKHDAFLAFNATAELLAFFDHYDCRLGVGDTGPYELPDGRVLLIRDIFVNEDIYHWSDACEELPYCYTLAIILNLDAIGLKEIRLNDIGTTFTIPKNYLEALEGGAIFVREKWDTPMGELYPLAIKDLESHVEKIRKATFKLYLKTARMSRNELILNGIYTYFIGFLLPHLRKSGLYDYACKDLKIWEIDQRIANYYYEIPKRNFAQAVVPQKVFSGMGYLPFPDTANPKASKYFWR
;
A
#
# COMPACT_ATOMS: atom_id res chain seq x y z
N MET A 1 -39.30 16.81 -4.66
CA MET A 1 -38.06 16.65 -3.88
C MET A 1 -38.04 15.23 -3.35
N VAL A 2 -37.21 14.37 -3.92
CA VAL A 2 -36.92 13.07 -3.29
C VAL A 2 -36.03 13.40 -2.11
N ALA A 3 -36.43 13.02 -0.89
CA ALA A 3 -35.55 13.17 0.27
C ALA A 3 -34.35 12.25 0.05
N HIS A 4 -33.18 12.81 -0.24
CA HIS A 4 -31.96 12.03 -0.29
C HIS A 4 -31.68 11.49 1.12
N PRO A 5 -31.36 10.19 1.27
CA PRO A 5 -31.03 9.63 2.57
C PRO A 5 -29.79 10.34 3.12
N GLN A 6 -29.89 10.90 4.33
CA GLN A 6 -28.76 11.52 5.01
C GLN A 6 -27.65 10.47 5.22
N SER A 7 -26.41 10.84 4.91
CA SER A 7 -25.27 9.95 5.10
C SER A 7 -24.98 9.74 6.61
N GLU A 8 -24.47 8.56 6.94
CA GLU A 8 -24.18 8.15 8.32
C GLU A 8 -22.68 7.91 8.58
N TRP A 9 -21.84 8.13 7.58
CA TRP A 9 -20.41 7.79 7.63
C TRP A 9 -19.65 8.48 8.77
N ARG A 10 -20.06 9.69 9.18
CA ARG A 10 -19.46 10.39 10.33
C ARG A 10 -19.66 9.65 11.66
N LYS A 11 -20.75 8.89 11.80
CA LYS A 11 -20.98 8.05 13.00
C LYS A 11 -19.84 7.06 13.20
N ARG A 12 -19.20 6.60 12.12
CA ARG A 12 -18.06 5.68 12.16
C ARG A 12 -16.83 6.29 12.83
N TYR A 13 -16.78 7.60 13.06
CA TYR A 13 -15.68 8.28 13.74
C TYR A 13 -15.93 8.49 15.24
N GLU A 14 -17.12 8.18 15.74
CA GLU A 14 -17.43 8.24 17.16
C GLU A 14 -16.67 7.14 17.93
N PRO A 15 -16.04 7.43 19.08
CA PRO A 15 -15.19 6.47 19.80
C PRO A 15 -15.85 5.12 20.12
N THR A 16 -17.17 5.09 20.31
CA THR A 16 -17.93 3.88 20.66
C THR A 16 -18.46 3.11 19.45
N ASP A 17 -18.37 3.67 18.24
CA ASP A 17 -18.92 3.05 17.05
C ASP A 17 -18.00 1.93 16.53
N ASP A 18 -18.59 0.77 16.22
CA ASP A 18 -17.90 -0.45 15.82
C ASP A 18 -17.62 -0.56 14.31
N GLY A 19 -18.06 0.43 13.53
CA GLY A 19 -18.09 0.33 12.08
C GLY A 19 -19.10 -0.69 11.58
N LEU A 20 -19.14 -0.87 10.27
CA LEU A 20 -19.91 -1.89 9.58
C LEU A 20 -19.01 -3.07 9.22
N ARG A 21 -19.61 -4.25 9.05
CA ARG A 21 -18.90 -5.41 8.53
C ARG A 21 -18.87 -5.33 7.00
N PHE A 22 -17.69 -5.30 6.40
CA PHE A 22 -17.54 -5.37 4.94
C PHE A 22 -17.50 -6.82 4.45
N MET A 23 -17.20 -7.75 5.35
CA MET A 23 -17.24 -9.19 5.11
C MET A 23 -17.86 -9.95 6.26
N LYS A 24 -18.42 -11.14 5.98
CA LYS A 24 -18.93 -12.05 7.01
C LYS A 24 -17.83 -12.91 7.65
N LEU A 25 -16.69 -13.05 6.96
CA LEU A 25 -15.56 -13.85 7.41
C LEU A 25 -14.97 -13.29 8.72
N THR A 26 -14.28 -14.13 9.46
CA THR A 26 -13.59 -13.77 10.70
C THR A 26 -12.18 -14.33 10.71
N TYR A 27 -11.29 -13.66 11.44
CA TYR A 27 -9.88 -13.98 11.58
C TYR A 27 -9.60 -14.71 12.90
N THR A 28 -8.98 -15.89 12.82
CA THR A 28 -8.52 -16.61 14.03
C THR A 28 -7.05 -16.35 14.30
N GLY A 29 -6.20 -16.39 13.26
CA GLY A 29 -4.75 -16.18 13.40
C GLY A 29 -4.12 -17.12 14.43
N ASN A 30 -3.24 -16.55 15.26
CA ASN A 30 -2.59 -17.24 16.37
C ASN A 30 -3.45 -17.30 17.65
N PHE A 31 -4.69 -16.79 17.63
CA PHE A 31 -5.56 -16.70 18.80
C PHE A 31 -6.58 -17.85 18.85
N THR A 32 -6.12 -19.10 18.69
CA THR A 32 -7.00 -20.28 18.54
C THR A 32 -7.90 -20.54 19.75
N ASP A 33 -7.48 -20.09 20.93
CA ASP A 33 -8.21 -20.29 22.19
C ASP A 33 -9.14 -19.11 22.54
N LEU A 34 -9.21 -18.08 21.67
CA LEU A 34 -10.05 -16.90 21.84
C LEU A 34 -11.10 -16.82 20.73
N PRO A 35 -12.20 -16.06 20.92
CA PRO A 35 -13.17 -15.83 19.86
C PRO A 35 -12.50 -15.26 18.58
N PRO A 36 -12.97 -15.59 17.38
CA PRO A 36 -12.47 -14.99 16.15
C PRO A 36 -12.65 -13.46 16.11
N ILE A 37 -11.75 -12.77 15.41
CA ILE A 37 -11.69 -11.32 15.26
C ILE A 37 -12.47 -10.91 14.00
N PRO A 38 -13.36 -9.90 14.06
CA PRO A 38 -14.07 -9.40 12.88
C PRO A 38 -13.18 -8.50 11.99
N ASP A 39 -13.71 -8.08 10.84
CA ASP A 39 -13.10 -7.05 9.99
C ASP A 39 -13.40 -5.63 10.50
N GLY A 40 -12.67 -4.65 9.99
CA GLY A 40 -12.97 -3.24 10.18
C GLY A 40 -12.64 -2.69 11.56
N ILE A 41 -13.34 -1.62 11.94
CA ILE A 41 -13.12 -0.84 13.15
C ILE A 41 -13.24 -1.70 14.42
N LEU A 42 -14.24 -2.59 14.48
CA LEU A 42 -14.38 -3.54 15.57
C LEU A 42 -13.21 -4.52 15.63
N GLY A 43 -12.72 -4.98 14.47
CA GLY A 43 -11.57 -5.87 14.38
C GLY A 43 -10.31 -5.27 14.98
N ASP A 44 -10.00 -4.02 14.61
CA ASP A 44 -8.88 -3.24 15.16
C ASP A 44 -8.97 -3.15 16.69
N ARG A 45 -10.15 -2.79 17.21
CA ARG A 45 -10.36 -2.66 18.65
C ARG A 45 -10.13 -3.99 19.37
N VAL A 46 -10.69 -5.09 18.84
CA VAL A 46 -10.59 -6.42 19.46
C VAL A 46 -9.15 -6.92 19.43
N ILE A 47 -8.41 -6.73 18.34
CA ILE A 47 -7.02 -7.21 18.28
C ILE A 47 -6.10 -6.40 19.20
N ARG A 48 -6.25 -5.07 19.28
CA ARG A 48 -5.46 -4.23 20.20
C ARG A 48 -5.69 -4.58 21.67
N GLN A 49 -6.93 -4.92 22.04
CA GLN A 49 -7.25 -5.43 23.39
C GLN A 49 -6.55 -6.74 23.75
N ARG A 50 -6.09 -7.53 22.76
CA ARG A 50 -5.38 -8.79 22.99
C ARG A 50 -3.86 -8.63 23.10
N MET A 51 -3.33 -7.45 22.78
CA MET A 51 -1.89 -7.20 22.79
C MET A 51 -1.34 -7.13 24.19
N LYS A 52 -0.09 -7.56 24.35
CA LYS A 52 0.63 -7.51 25.63
C LYS A 52 1.26 -6.14 25.88
N THR A 53 1.58 -5.42 24.81
CA THR A 53 2.33 -4.18 24.80
C THR A 53 1.47 -3.03 24.27
N LYS A 54 2.04 -1.83 24.25
CA LYS A 54 1.40 -0.61 23.73
C LYS A 54 1.87 -0.24 22.33
N ILE A 55 2.51 -1.17 21.60
CA ILE A 55 3.14 -0.87 20.31
C ILE A 55 2.13 -0.48 19.20
N MET A 56 0.85 -0.79 19.41
CA MET A 56 -0.27 -0.40 18.53
C MET A 56 -1.22 0.64 19.15
N GLU A 57 -0.80 1.28 20.23
CA GLU A 57 -1.44 2.50 20.73
C GLU A 57 -0.73 3.75 20.16
N PRO A 58 -1.26 4.98 20.32
CA PRO A 58 -0.55 6.17 19.88
C PRO A 58 0.87 6.24 20.44
N LEU A 59 1.86 6.29 19.55
CA LEU A 59 3.29 6.29 19.87
C LEU A 59 3.85 7.71 19.93
N SER A 60 4.82 7.91 20.81
CA SER A 60 5.63 9.13 20.86
C SER A 60 6.85 9.04 19.93
N GLU A 61 7.47 10.18 19.60
CA GLU A 61 8.74 10.22 18.86
C GLU A 61 9.81 9.36 19.58
N ALA A 62 9.85 9.40 20.91
CA ALA A 62 10.81 8.63 21.70
C ALA A 62 10.65 7.11 21.51
N ASP A 63 9.41 6.61 21.43
CA ASP A 63 9.13 5.19 21.19
C ASP A 63 9.66 4.76 19.82
N VAL A 64 9.46 5.61 18.82
CA VAL A 64 9.82 5.36 17.41
C VAL A 64 11.33 5.50 17.19
N LEU A 65 12.01 6.36 17.96
CA LEU A 65 13.46 6.53 17.90
C LEU A 65 14.25 5.43 18.61
N ARG A 66 13.66 4.61 19.49
CA ARG A 66 14.37 3.44 20.03
C ARG A 66 14.87 2.53 18.91
N ASP A 67 16.03 1.92 19.10
CA ASP A 67 16.64 1.07 18.06
C ASP A 67 16.07 -0.35 17.98
N SER A 68 15.43 -0.82 19.05
CA SER A 68 14.91 -2.19 19.09
C SER A 68 13.55 -2.31 19.75
N LEU A 69 12.77 -3.24 19.21
CA LEU A 69 11.57 -3.81 19.78
C LEU A 69 11.93 -4.97 20.70
N THR A 70 11.14 -5.18 21.74
CA THR A 70 11.19 -6.40 22.56
C THR A 70 10.55 -7.57 21.80
N ILE A 71 10.73 -8.81 22.27
CA ILE A 71 10.07 -9.98 21.68
C ILE A 71 8.54 -9.86 21.75
N ASP A 72 7.99 -9.35 22.85
CA ASP A 72 6.55 -9.12 22.97
C ASP A 72 6.07 -8.04 21.99
N GLU A 73 6.82 -6.95 21.81
CA GLU A 73 6.50 -5.91 20.81
C GLU A 73 6.58 -6.46 19.38
N LEU A 74 7.58 -7.27 19.05
CA LEU A 74 7.70 -7.95 17.75
C LEU A 74 6.49 -8.87 17.48
N ASN A 75 6.06 -9.63 18.50
CA ASN A 75 4.94 -10.54 18.39
C ASN A 75 3.59 -9.80 18.27
N ASP A 76 3.37 -8.74 19.03
CA ASP A 76 2.19 -7.89 18.89
C ASP A 76 2.13 -7.23 17.51
N PHE A 77 3.28 -6.74 17.00
CA PHE A 77 3.37 -6.16 15.67
C PHE A 77 3.08 -7.21 14.58
N ASN A 78 3.66 -8.40 14.68
CA ASN A 78 3.39 -9.52 13.78
C ASN A 78 1.91 -9.90 13.75
N ASN A 79 1.28 -10.03 14.93
CA ASN A 79 -0.14 -10.37 15.01
C ASN A 79 -1.03 -9.27 14.40
N TYR A 80 -0.71 -8.00 14.62
CA TYR A 80 -1.46 -6.89 14.03
C TYR A 80 -1.33 -6.86 12.50
N ILE A 81 -0.10 -6.98 11.98
CA ILE A 81 0.14 -7.06 10.53
C ILE A 81 -0.65 -8.22 9.92
N ALA A 82 -0.64 -9.39 10.55
CA ALA A 82 -1.36 -10.56 10.06
C ALA A 82 -2.87 -10.32 9.95
N TRP A 83 -3.47 -9.66 10.94
CA TRP A 83 -4.88 -9.25 10.89
C TRP A 83 -5.13 -8.14 9.86
N CYS A 84 -4.30 -7.10 9.78
CA CYS A 84 -4.45 -6.02 8.80
C CYS A 84 -4.37 -6.56 7.36
N LEU A 85 -3.43 -7.46 7.08
CA LEU A 85 -3.33 -8.12 5.78
C LEU A 85 -4.59 -8.93 5.48
N TRP A 86 -5.09 -9.70 6.44
CA TRP A 86 -6.35 -10.42 6.28
C TRP A 86 -7.52 -9.47 6.00
N ASP A 87 -7.66 -8.41 6.81
CA ASP A 87 -8.73 -7.43 6.74
C ASP A 87 -8.79 -6.76 5.36
N MET A 88 -7.63 -6.46 4.76
CA MET A 88 -7.56 -5.77 3.47
C MET A 88 -7.56 -6.72 2.27
N VAL A 89 -6.83 -7.84 2.34
CA VAL A 89 -6.60 -8.73 1.20
C VAL A 89 -7.78 -9.69 0.99
N VAL A 90 -8.44 -10.15 2.05
CA VAL A 90 -9.62 -11.03 1.92
C VAL A 90 -10.81 -10.30 1.33
N LEU A 91 -11.00 -9.01 1.63
CA LEU A 91 -11.96 -8.16 0.92
C LEU A 91 -11.76 -8.16 -0.59
N ARG A 92 -10.54 -8.45 -1.04
CA ARG A 92 -10.11 -8.47 -2.44
C ARG A 92 -9.90 -9.87 -3.01
N ALA A 93 -10.06 -10.95 -2.25
CA ALA A 93 -9.88 -12.31 -2.76
C ALA A 93 -10.83 -12.66 -3.92
N THR A 94 -11.83 -11.82 -4.19
CA THR A 94 -12.76 -11.89 -5.34
C THR A 94 -12.34 -11.04 -6.55
N GLU A 95 -11.28 -10.24 -6.46
CA GLU A 95 -10.74 -9.49 -7.61
C GLU A 95 -9.98 -10.49 -8.50
N GLY A 96 -10.53 -10.77 -9.68
CA GLY A 96 -10.05 -11.82 -10.58
C GLY A 96 -8.57 -11.69 -10.95
N ALA A 97 -7.93 -12.84 -11.19
CA ALA A 97 -6.56 -12.88 -11.72
C ALA A 97 -6.58 -12.68 -13.25
N SER A 98 -5.67 -11.84 -13.76
CA SER A 98 -5.38 -11.82 -15.20
C SER A 98 -4.82 -13.19 -15.61
N GLY A 99 -5.41 -13.81 -16.63
CA GLY A 99 -4.88 -15.07 -17.18
C GLY A 99 -3.52 -14.90 -17.88
N MET A 100 -3.10 -13.66 -18.14
CA MET A 100 -1.83 -13.35 -18.80
C MET A 100 -0.66 -13.32 -17.83
N ILE A 101 -0.88 -12.84 -16.60
CA ILE A 101 0.18 -12.55 -15.64
C ILE A 101 0.16 -13.61 -14.52
N PRO A 102 1.26 -14.37 -14.28
CA PRO A 102 1.33 -15.42 -13.26
C PRO A 102 1.51 -14.83 -11.85
N ARG A 103 0.45 -14.18 -11.36
CA ARG A 103 0.48 -13.35 -10.16
C ARG A 103 0.90 -14.10 -8.90
N GLN A 104 0.31 -15.25 -8.64
CA GLN A 104 0.54 -15.98 -7.39
C GLN A 104 1.99 -16.46 -7.25
N GLU A 105 2.61 -16.84 -8.37
CA GLU A 105 3.97 -17.36 -8.38
C GLU A 105 5.00 -16.28 -8.06
N TYR A 106 4.92 -15.12 -8.72
CA TYR A 106 5.87 -14.05 -8.44
C TYR A 106 5.60 -13.39 -7.09
N GLU A 107 4.35 -13.30 -6.61
CA GLU A 107 4.01 -12.65 -5.34
C GLU A 107 4.77 -13.31 -4.18
N ILE A 108 4.67 -14.64 -4.07
CA ILE A 108 5.32 -15.41 -3.00
C ILE A 108 6.86 -15.28 -3.07
N LEU A 109 7.43 -15.37 -4.29
CA LEU A 109 8.86 -15.22 -4.50
C LEU A 109 9.34 -13.81 -4.13
N ALA A 110 8.59 -12.80 -4.53
CA ALA A 110 8.91 -11.40 -4.26
C ALA A 110 8.82 -11.08 -2.76
N PHE A 111 7.80 -11.58 -2.06
CA PHE A 111 7.66 -11.37 -0.62
C PHE A 111 8.83 -12.01 0.14
N ALA A 112 9.20 -13.24 -0.22
CA ALA A 112 10.34 -13.93 0.38
C ALA A 112 11.68 -13.20 0.06
N GLN A 113 11.84 -12.70 -1.17
CA GLN A 113 12.97 -11.84 -1.56
C GLN A 113 13.04 -10.58 -0.71
N CYS A 114 11.90 -9.91 -0.47
CA CYS A 114 11.83 -8.74 0.41
C CYS A 114 12.34 -9.08 1.82
N PHE A 115 11.83 -10.14 2.45
CA PHE A 115 12.26 -10.53 3.79
C PHE A 115 13.77 -10.77 3.88
N TYR A 116 14.33 -11.43 2.86
CA TYR A 116 15.74 -11.81 2.83
C TYR A 116 16.72 -10.71 2.44
N ARG A 117 16.27 -9.62 1.81
CA ARG A 117 17.15 -8.57 1.27
C ARG A 117 16.86 -7.17 1.81
N TYR A 118 15.65 -6.88 2.27
CA TYR A 118 15.34 -5.55 2.79
C TYR A 118 16.08 -5.17 4.06
N PRO A 119 16.32 -6.05 5.05
CA PRO A 119 17.01 -5.62 6.25
C PRO A 119 18.39 -4.98 5.98
N GLU A 120 19.20 -5.50 5.05
CA GLU A 120 20.49 -4.89 4.68
C GLU A 120 20.32 -3.53 3.97
N ILE A 121 19.30 -3.40 3.12
CA ILE A 121 19.00 -2.15 2.39
C ILE A 121 18.46 -1.09 3.35
N MET A 122 17.55 -1.47 4.24
CA MET A 122 16.96 -0.58 5.25
C MET A 122 17.96 -0.17 6.31
N ASP A 123 18.89 -1.04 6.69
CA ASP A 123 20.02 -0.68 7.54
C ASP A 123 20.92 0.33 6.83
N ALA A 124 21.24 0.12 5.54
CA ALA A 124 22.00 1.10 4.76
C ALA A 124 21.30 2.47 4.70
N ILE A 125 19.99 2.52 4.41
CA ILE A 125 19.19 3.75 4.45
C ILE A 125 19.25 4.38 5.84
N THR A 126 18.99 3.60 6.90
CA THR A 126 18.96 4.12 8.27
C THR A 126 20.32 4.63 8.72
N ARG A 127 21.43 4.04 8.27
CA ARG A 127 22.79 4.53 8.54
C ARG A 127 23.09 5.84 7.82
N GLU A 128 22.61 5.99 6.59
CA GLU A 128 22.82 7.20 5.78
C GLU A 128 22.05 8.40 6.34
N VAL A 129 20.75 8.24 6.58
CA VAL A 129 19.88 9.36 6.96
C VAL A 129 19.55 9.42 8.46
N GLY A 130 19.97 8.41 9.24
CA GLY A 130 19.60 8.25 10.64
C GLY A 130 18.13 7.88 10.86
N ALA A 131 17.78 7.49 12.08
CA ALA A 131 16.39 7.17 12.44
C ALA A 131 15.43 8.36 12.21
N LYS A 132 15.91 9.58 12.44
CA LYS A 132 15.15 10.82 12.17
C LYS A 132 14.94 11.05 10.67
N GLY A 133 15.95 10.83 9.84
CA GLY A 133 15.79 10.96 8.39
C GLY A 133 14.78 9.95 7.84
N VAL A 134 14.69 8.73 8.39
CA VAL A 134 13.64 7.77 7.98
C VAL A 134 12.24 8.28 8.31
N ILE A 135 12.07 8.93 9.47
CA ILE A 135 10.81 9.60 9.84
C ILE A 135 10.51 10.75 8.87
N GLU A 136 11.51 11.56 8.52
CA GLU A 136 11.37 12.68 7.59
C GLU A 136 11.01 12.22 6.16
N ILE A 137 11.55 11.08 5.70
CA ILE A 137 11.15 10.44 4.44
C ILE A 137 9.65 10.18 4.47
N GLY A 138 9.11 9.50 5.49
CA GLY A 138 7.68 9.25 5.61
C GLY A 138 6.85 10.54 5.72
N ALA A 139 7.35 11.53 6.47
CA ALA A 139 6.69 12.83 6.64
C ALA A 139 6.60 13.66 5.35
N SER A 140 7.44 13.39 4.34
CA SER A 140 7.38 14.09 3.04
C SER A 140 6.03 13.92 2.33
N ALA A 141 5.35 12.78 2.53
CA ALA A 141 4.02 12.52 1.97
C ALA A 141 2.96 13.54 2.39
N ARG A 142 3.16 14.26 3.50
CA ARG A 142 2.20 15.26 3.97
C ARG A 142 2.18 16.52 3.11
N LYS A 143 3.27 16.78 2.38
CA LYS A 143 3.50 18.00 1.60
C LYS A 143 3.63 17.75 0.11
N GLU A 144 3.50 16.51 -0.34
CA GLU A 144 3.71 16.11 -1.72
C GLU A 144 2.54 15.23 -2.19
N ILE A 145 2.11 15.43 -3.43
CA ILE A 145 1.20 14.53 -4.15
C ILE A 145 1.90 13.96 -5.39
N GLY A 146 1.35 12.87 -5.92
CA GLY A 146 1.90 12.18 -7.09
C GLY A 146 3.24 11.53 -6.77
N THR A 147 3.49 11.15 -5.51
CA THR A 147 4.73 10.47 -5.13
C THR A 147 4.43 9.10 -4.55
N LYS A 148 5.39 8.19 -4.72
CA LYS A 148 5.29 6.84 -4.16
C LYS A 148 5.74 6.75 -2.70
N ILE A 149 6.05 7.85 -2.03
CA ILE A 149 5.99 7.88 -0.55
C ILE A 149 4.51 8.07 -0.19
N ASN A 150 3.78 6.96 -0.08
CA ASN A 150 2.33 6.96 0.07
C ASN A 150 1.82 5.78 0.94
N CYS A 151 0.50 5.74 1.20
CA CYS A 151 -0.15 4.71 2.01
C CYS A 151 0.27 3.27 1.57
N VAL A 152 0.32 2.96 0.26
CA VAL A 152 0.66 1.62 -0.27
C VAL A 152 2.12 1.23 -0.05
N HIS A 153 3.06 2.06 -0.49
CA HIS A 153 4.48 1.69 -0.47
C HIS A 153 4.99 1.56 0.96
N ASP A 154 4.59 2.48 1.84
CA ASP A 154 4.98 2.43 3.25
C ASP A 154 4.39 1.24 3.99
N PHE A 155 3.20 0.78 3.58
CA PHE A 155 2.63 -0.47 4.07
C PHE A 155 3.45 -1.68 3.60
N CYS A 156 3.77 -1.71 2.31
CA CYS A 156 4.47 -2.84 1.70
C CYS A 156 5.87 -3.07 2.28
N VAL A 157 6.61 -2.00 2.60
CA VAL A 157 7.97 -2.13 3.17
C VAL A 157 8.00 -2.86 4.51
N GLY A 158 6.88 -3.02 5.22
CA GLY A 158 6.81 -3.85 6.44
C GLY A 158 5.81 -4.98 6.37
N SER A 159 4.54 -4.68 6.11
CA SER A 159 3.48 -5.69 6.13
C SER A 159 3.70 -6.78 5.09
N VAL A 160 4.22 -6.41 3.91
CA VAL A 160 4.49 -7.39 2.87
C VAL A 160 5.87 -8.01 3.04
N SER A 161 6.92 -7.21 3.27
CA SER A 161 8.28 -7.71 3.45
C SER A 161 8.45 -8.62 4.68
N PHE A 162 8.01 -8.17 5.86
CA PHE A 162 8.06 -8.92 7.10
C PHE A 162 6.88 -9.88 7.18
N GLY A 163 5.64 -9.39 7.11
CA GLY A 163 4.46 -10.21 7.33
C GLY A 163 4.33 -11.35 6.30
N MET A 164 4.05 -11.01 5.04
CA MET A 164 3.88 -12.03 4.00
C MET A 164 5.19 -12.75 3.66
N GLY A 165 6.32 -12.04 3.64
CA GLY A 165 7.62 -12.61 3.32
C GLY A 165 8.10 -13.65 4.33
N ARG A 166 8.06 -13.33 5.63
CA ARG A 166 8.39 -14.30 6.69
C ARG A 166 7.39 -15.44 6.73
N CYS A 167 6.09 -15.16 6.59
CA CYS A 167 5.05 -16.18 6.53
C CYS A 167 5.26 -17.15 5.36
N ALA A 168 5.65 -16.66 4.18
CA ALA A 168 5.94 -17.50 3.02
C ALA A 168 7.11 -18.44 3.29
N LEU A 169 8.21 -17.93 3.87
CA LEU A 169 9.39 -18.73 4.17
C LEU A 169 9.14 -19.77 5.28
N LEU A 170 8.37 -19.42 6.32
CA LEU A 170 7.93 -20.38 7.34
C LEU A 170 7.05 -21.47 6.73
N ALA A 171 6.12 -21.09 5.84
CA ALA A 171 5.24 -22.04 5.18
C ALA A 171 5.98 -22.95 4.17
N LEU A 172 7.08 -22.47 3.60
CA LEU A 172 8.02 -23.27 2.79
C LEU A 172 8.95 -24.15 3.64
N GLU A 173 8.90 -24.02 4.97
CA GLU A 173 9.83 -24.68 5.92
C GLU A 173 11.29 -24.31 5.64
N ALA A 174 11.51 -23.14 5.03
CA ALA A 174 12.83 -22.62 4.71
C ALA A 174 13.54 -22.00 5.91
N ILE A 175 12.76 -21.57 6.91
CA ILE A 175 13.22 -20.93 8.15
C ILE A 175 12.40 -21.46 9.32
N GLU A 176 12.94 -21.33 10.53
CA GLU A 176 12.27 -21.63 11.79
C GLU A 176 11.74 -20.35 12.48
N PRO A 177 10.78 -20.45 13.42
CA PRO A 177 10.22 -19.27 14.09
C PRO A 177 11.23 -18.38 14.82
N ASN A 178 12.36 -18.95 15.31
CA ASN A 178 13.42 -18.21 16.01
C ASN A 178 14.48 -17.63 15.07
N ASP A 179 14.33 -17.80 13.76
CA ASP A 179 15.28 -17.30 12.78
C ASP A 179 15.03 -15.83 12.45
N TYR A 180 16.10 -15.14 12.06
CA TYR A 180 16.08 -13.77 11.56
C TYR A 180 15.38 -12.76 12.50
N VAL A 181 15.57 -12.90 13.81
CA VAL A 181 14.92 -12.04 14.82
C VAL A 181 15.42 -10.61 14.71
N GLU A 182 16.73 -10.44 14.57
CA GLU A 182 17.37 -9.12 14.47
C GLU A 182 16.97 -8.40 13.19
N GLU A 183 16.87 -9.15 12.09
CA GLU A 183 16.44 -8.66 10.79
C GLU A 183 14.98 -8.23 10.77
N SER A 184 14.14 -9.00 11.46
CA SER A 184 12.73 -8.68 11.67
C SER A 184 12.60 -7.38 12.46
N ASN A 185 13.46 -7.16 13.45
CA ASN A 185 13.53 -5.89 14.17
C ASN A 185 13.92 -4.73 13.24
N THR A 186 14.94 -4.89 12.40
CA THR A 186 15.36 -3.87 11.43
C THR A 186 14.21 -3.48 10.49
N LEU A 187 13.54 -4.47 9.90
CA LEU A 187 12.37 -4.28 9.04
C LEU A 187 11.27 -3.49 9.75
N LEU A 188 10.81 -3.99 10.91
CA LEU A 188 9.67 -3.42 11.61
C LEU A 188 9.97 -2.03 12.20
N LYS A 189 11.20 -1.76 12.64
CA LYS A 189 11.59 -0.42 13.09
C LYS A 189 11.66 0.58 11.94
N PHE A 190 12.15 0.17 10.77
CA PHE A 190 12.12 1.01 9.57
C PHE A 190 10.67 1.34 9.19
N THR A 191 9.81 0.34 9.10
CA THR A 191 8.38 0.49 8.81
C THR A 191 7.69 1.40 9.82
N GLN A 192 7.92 1.19 11.12
CA GLN A 192 7.33 2.02 12.17
C GLN A 192 7.70 3.50 11.99
N ARG A 193 8.97 3.80 11.68
CA ARG A 193 9.48 5.16 11.49
C ARG A 193 8.84 5.84 10.28
N VAL A 194 8.78 5.15 9.14
CA VAL A 194 8.16 5.69 7.91
C VAL A 194 6.67 5.95 8.14
N LEU A 195 5.94 4.95 8.65
CA LEU A 195 4.50 5.06 8.86
C LEU A 195 4.15 6.14 9.90
N TRP A 196 4.89 6.20 11.01
CA TRP A 196 4.70 7.24 12.03
C TRP A 196 5.06 8.62 11.51
N GLY A 197 6.11 8.78 10.70
CA GLY A 197 6.46 10.08 10.10
C GLY A 197 5.35 10.63 9.21
N LYS A 198 4.72 9.75 8.41
CA LYS A 198 3.58 10.10 7.58
C LYS A 198 2.35 10.48 8.40
N ARG A 199 2.10 9.79 9.51
CA ARG A 199 0.88 9.94 10.30
C ARG A 199 1.05 10.93 11.47
N GLN A 200 0.23 11.97 11.51
CA GLN A 200 0.29 13.00 12.57
C GLN A 200 -0.47 12.63 13.86
N ASP A 201 -1.13 11.48 13.90
CA ASP A 201 -2.02 11.07 14.99
C ASP A 201 -1.40 10.05 15.96
N GLY A 202 -0.10 9.80 15.82
CA GLY A 202 0.66 8.86 16.65
C GLY A 202 0.46 7.38 16.28
N TYR A 203 -0.47 7.06 15.37
CA TYR A 203 -0.65 5.70 14.87
C TYR A 203 0.27 5.41 13.67
N ILE A 204 0.34 4.14 13.26
CA ILE A 204 1.15 3.68 12.13
C ILE A 204 0.32 3.04 11.01
N PHE A 205 -0.90 2.59 11.28
CA PHE A 205 -1.83 2.05 10.29
C PHE A 205 -3.13 2.84 10.23
N ASN A 206 -3.74 2.90 9.05
CA ASN A 206 -5.02 3.56 8.87
C ASN A 206 -6.14 2.90 9.70
N SER A 207 -6.10 1.57 9.87
CA SER A 207 -7.08 0.83 10.69
C SER A 207 -7.16 1.32 12.14
N GLN A 208 -6.04 1.78 12.73
CA GLN A 208 -5.99 2.26 14.12
C GLN A 208 -6.75 3.58 14.32
N ASN A 209 -6.88 4.38 13.27
CA ASN A 209 -7.70 5.59 13.24
C ASN A 209 -8.88 5.44 12.28
N ARG A 210 -9.60 4.32 12.41
CA ARG A 210 -10.91 4.12 11.77
C ARG A 210 -10.85 4.28 10.25
N TYR A 211 -9.74 3.84 9.64
CA TYR A 211 -9.46 3.87 8.20
C TYR A 211 -9.44 5.27 7.59
N ARG A 212 -9.00 6.27 8.36
CA ARG A 212 -8.70 7.62 7.86
C ARG A 212 -7.23 7.68 7.42
N CYS A 213 -6.97 7.85 6.12
CA CYS A 213 -5.65 8.20 5.54
C CYS A 213 -5.63 9.72 5.27
N ALA A 214 -6.03 10.55 6.25
CA ALA A 214 -5.98 12.02 6.15
C ALA A 214 -4.60 12.51 6.61
N ILE A 215 -3.65 12.58 5.66
CA ILE A 215 -2.23 12.79 5.96
C ILE A 215 -1.69 14.14 5.47
N HIS A 216 -2.34 14.75 4.49
CA HIS A 216 -1.83 15.98 3.88
C HIS A 216 -2.06 17.20 4.78
N ASP A 217 -1.08 18.10 4.77
CA ASP A 217 -1.16 19.38 5.44
C ASP A 217 -2.22 20.28 4.75
N GLN A 218 -2.84 21.19 5.51
CA GLN A 218 -3.98 22.00 5.03
C GLN A 218 -3.62 22.87 3.81
N ASP A 219 -2.37 23.32 3.69
CA ASP A 219 -1.89 24.11 2.55
C ASP A 219 -1.94 23.32 1.23
N ILE A 220 -1.66 22.01 1.28
CA ILE A 220 -1.86 21.12 0.14
C ILE A 220 -3.34 21.02 -0.20
N ILE A 221 -4.19 20.79 0.80
CA ILE A 221 -5.64 20.69 0.60
C ILE A 221 -6.20 21.95 -0.04
N ASP A 222 -5.86 23.12 0.49
CA ASP A 222 -6.33 24.42 -0.02
C ASP A 222 -5.84 24.69 -1.45
N ARG A 223 -4.59 24.34 -1.76
CA ARG A 223 -4.02 24.46 -3.12
C ARG A 223 -4.81 23.60 -4.12
N LEU A 224 -5.11 22.35 -3.76
CA LEU A 224 -5.82 21.44 -4.67
C LEU A 224 -7.27 21.90 -4.87
N LEU A 225 -7.94 22.32 -3.80
CA LEU A 225 -9.31 22.83 -3.87
C LEU A 225 -9.44 24.11 -4.70
N GLY A 226 -8.40 24.96 -4.73
CA GLY A 226 -8.38 26.16 -5.54
C GLY A 226 -8.47 25.91 -7.06
N GLU A 227 -8.08 24.72 -7.52
CA GLU A 227 -8.14 24.32 -8.93
C GLU A 227 -9.34 23.43 -9.26
N CYS A 228 -10.06 22.93 -8.24
CA CYS A 228 -11.23 22.10 -8.43
C CYS A 228 -12.36 22.88 -9.09
N ILE A 229 -13.01 22.25 -10.07
CA ILE A 229 -14.20 22.81 -10.72
C ILE A 229 -15.44 21.97 -10.37
N ASP A 230 -16.59 22.62 -10.42
CA ASP A 230 -17.89 22.01 -10.14
C ASP A 230 -18.42 21.27 -11.38
N PHE A 231 -19.01 20.10 -11.16
CA PHE A 231 -19.59 19.26 -12.21
C PHE A 231 -21.12 19.13 -12.13
N ARG A 232 -21.78 19.66 -11.09
CA ARG A 232 -23.21 19.40 -10.80
C ARG A 232 -24.13 19.71 -11.98
N ASP A 233 -23.85 20.78 -12.71
CA ASP A 233 -24.61 21.21 -13.89
C ASP A 233 -23.88 20.91 -15.22
N GLU A 234 -22.76 20.18 -15.17
CA GLU A 234 -21.83 19.98 -16.29
C GLU A 234 -21.57 18.49 -16.55
N LYS A 235 -22.61 17.78 -16.99
CA LYS A 235 -22.56 16.32 -17.23
C LYS A 235 -21.39 15.88 -18.14
N GLU A 236 -21.08 16.65 -19.17
CA GLU A 236 -19.98 16.33 -20.08
C GLU A 236 -18.62 16.33 -19.37
N LYS A 237 -18.37 17.29 -18.47
CA LYS A 237 -17.15 17.35 -17.66
C LYS A 237 -17.09 16.22 -16.65
N HIS A 238 -18.22 15.95 -15.99
CA HIS A 238 -18.36 14.81 -15.08
C HIS A 238 -17.97 13.50 -15.75
N ASP A 239 -18.58 13.19 -16.90
CA ASP A 239 -18.36 11.93 -17.61
C ASP A 239 -16.92 11.83 -18.15
N ALA A 240 -16.35 12.94 -18.65
CA ALA A 240 -14.97 12.98 -19.11
C ALA A 240 -13.97 12.71 -17.97
N PHE A 241 -14.21 13.29 -16.79
CA PHE A 241 -13.39 13.06 -15.59
C PHE A 241 -13.45 11.59 -15.14
N LEU A 242 -14.64 11.00 -15.07
CA LEU A 242 -14.81 9.59 -14.72
C LEU A 242 -14.13 8.65 -15.72
N ALA A 243 -14.29 8.91 -17.02
CA ALA A 243 -13.65 8.13 -18.08
C ALA A 243 -12.12 8.23 -18.01
N PHE A 244 -11.59 9.41 -17.72
CA PHE A 244 -10.16 9.61 -17.50
C PHE A 244 -9.65 8.80 -16.31
N ASN A 245 -10.29 8.92 -15.14
CA ASN A 245 -9.94 8.17 -13.92
C ASN A 245 -9.86 6.66 -14.21
N ALA A 246 -10.92 6.09 -14.80
CA ALA A 246 -10.97 4.66 -15.11
C ALA A 246 -9.90 4.22 -16.10
N THR A 247 -9.62 5.03 -17.12
CA THR A 247 -8.63 4.70 -18.16
C THR A 247 -7.20 4.79 -17.62
N ALA A 248 -6.88 5.82 -16.84
CA ALA A 248 -5.58 5.98 -16.20
C ALA A 248 -5.33 4.89 -15.15
N GLU A 249 -6.33 4.58 -14.32
CA GLU A 249 -6.24 3.52 -13.30
C GLU A 249 -5.97 2.15 -13.94
N LEU A 250 -6.64 1.81 -15.05
CA LEU A 250 -6.41 0.56 -15.77
C LEU A 250 -4.96 0.42 -16.27
N LEU A 251 -4.40 1.48 -16.87
CA LEU A 251 -3.00 1.46 -17.29
C LEU A 251 -2.06 1.32 -16.10
N ALA A 252 -2.31 2.08 -15.02
CA ALA A 252 -1.47 2.03 -13.82
C ALA A 252 -1.39 0.62 -13.22
N PHE A 253 -2.52 -0.11 -13.16
CA PHE A 253 -2.49 -1.52 -12.74
C PHE A 253 -1.63 -2.37 -13.67
N PHE A 254 -1.78 -2.19 -14.98
CA PHE A 254 -1.11 -3.06 -15.94
C PHE A 254 0.40 -2.80 -16.01
N ASP A 255 0.82 -1.52 -15.99
CA ASP A 255 2.23 -1.11 -15.92
C ASP A 255 2.91 -1.65 -14.65
N HIS A 256 2.14 -1.79 -13.56
CA HIS A 256 2.59 -2.37 -12.31
C HIS A 256 2.20 -3.86 -12.16
N TYR A 257 2.06 -4.62 -13.25
CA TYR A 257 1.87 -6.08 -13.19
C TYR A 257 0.67 -6.55 -12.33
N ASP A 258 -0.47 -5.85 -12.42
CA ASP A 258 -1.67 -6.04 -11.58
C ASP A 258 -1.44 -5.76 -10.09
N CYS A 259 -0.43 -4.94 -9.76
CA CYS A 259 -0.15 -4.47 -8.41
C CYS A 259 -0.79 -3.11 -8.13
N ARG A 260 -1.20 -2.90 -6.88
CA ARG A 260 -1.74 -1.62 -6.38
C ARG A 260 -0.69 -0.50 -6.27
N LEU A 261 0.60 -0.75 -6.53
CA LEU A 261 1.62 0.31 -6.50
C LEU A 261 1.38 1.42 -7.51
N GLY A 262 0.58 1.14 -8.55
CA GLY A 262 0.15 2.14 -9.52
C GLY A 262 -0.86 3.16 -8.97
N VAL A 263 -1.38 2.99 -7.75
CA VAL A 263 -2.41 3.87 -7.17
C VAL A 263 -2.13 4.24 -5.72
N GLY A 264 -2.69 5.36 -5.26
CA GLY A 264 -2.66 5.75 -3.86
C GLY A 264 -3.74 6.76 -3.49
N ASP A 265 -4.78 6.29 -2.79
CA ASP A 265 -5.85 7.15 -2.26
C ASP A 265 -5.50 7.71 -0.86
N THR A 266 -5.82 8.99 -0.61
CA THR A 266 -5.79 9.64 0.70
C THR A 266 -7.09 10.43 0.99
N GLY A 267 -7.41 10.63 2.27
CA GLY A 267 -8.67 11.18 2.76
C GLY A 267 -9.45 10.26 3.72
N PRO A 268 -10.78 10.48 3.87
CA PRO A 268 -11.51 11.64 3.37
C PRO A 268 -11.09 12.94 4.09
N TYR A 269 -11.00 14.03 3.33
CA TYR A 269 -10.83 15.39 3.87
C TYR A 269 -12.19 16.08 3.87
N GLU A 270 -12.70 16.44 5.05
CA GLU A 270 -14.00 17.10 5.17
C GLU A 270 -13.93 18.56 4.73
N LEU A 271 -14.89 18.98 3.90
CA LEU A 271 -15.00 20.35 3.41
C LEU A 271 -16.04 21.14 4.22
N PRO A 272 -15.92 22.48 4.30
CA PRO A 272 -16.84 23.32 5.09
C PRO A 272 -18.32 23.23 4.68
N ASP A 273 -18.59 22.85 3.43
CA ASP A 273 -19.95 22.69 2.89
C ASP A 273 -20.52 21.27 3.09
N GLY A 274 -19.82 20.41 3.82
CA GLY A 274 -20.25 19.05 4.14
C GLY A 274 -19.84 17.99 3.13
N ARG A 275 -19.33 18.38 1.95
CA ARG A 275 -18.72 17.47 0.96
C ARG A 275 -17.38 16.95 1.47
N VAL A 276 -16.80 15.99 0.75
CA VAL A 276 -15.45 15.49 1.04
C VAL A 276 -14.56 15.57 -0.18
N LEU A 277 -13.27 15.77 0.07
CA LEU A 277 -12.22 15.60 -0.92
C LEU A 277 -11.55 14.24 -0.71
N LEU A 278 -11.38 13.49 -1.79
CA LEU A 278 -10.41 12.39 -1.91
C LEU A 278 -9.28 12.84 -2.83
N ILE A 279 -8.06 12.43 -2.51
CA ILE A 279 -6.90 12.64 -3.37
C ILE A 279 -6.43 11.27 -3.84
N ARG A 280 -6.30 11.09 -5.14
CA ARG A 280 -5.92 9.81 -5.76
C ARG A 280 -4.73 10.01 -6.68
N ASP A 281 -3.61 9.40 -6.34
CA ASP A 281 -2.46 9.31 -7.22
C ASP A 281 -2.62 8.11 -8.16
N ILE A 282 -2.33 8.31 -9.46
CA ILE A 282 -2.33 7.27 -10.50
C ILE A 282 -1.00 7.32 -11.26
N PHE A 283 -0.12 6.35 -11.00
CA PHE A 283 1.22 6.25 -11.60
C PHE A 283 1.13 5.47 -12.90
N VAL A 284 1.34 6.15 -14.04
CA VAL A 284 1.14 5.58 -15.38
C VAL A 284 2.45 5.33 -16.14
N ASN A 285 3.58 5.74 -15.58
CA ASN A 285 4.90 5.55 -16.16
C ASN A 285 5.94 5.44 -15.04
N GLU A 286 6.64 4.32 -14.94
CA GLU A 286 7.79 4.15 -14.04
C GLU A 286 9.02 3.74 -14.88
N ASP A 287 9.81 4.73 -15.25
CA ASP A 287 10.95 4.64 -16.18
C ASP A 287 12.03 3.61 -15.83
N ILE A 288 12.08 3.21 -14.55
CA ILE A 288 12.97 2.17 -14.06
C ILE A 288 12.67 0.79 -14.66
N TYR A 289 11.43 0.56 -15.11
CA TYR A 289 11.02 -0.71 -15.66
C TYR A 289 11.16 -0.71 -17.18
N HIS A 290 11.86 -1.70 -17.70
CA HIS A 290 12.13 -1.79 -19.14
C HIS A 290 10.87 -2.00 -20.00
N TRP A 291 9.72 -2.34 -19.41
CA TRP A 291 8.44 -2.46 -20.11
C TRP A 291 7.60 -1.18 -20.08
N SER A 292 7.94 -0.22 -19.20
CA SER A 292 7.29 1.09 -19.12
C SER A 292 7.76 2.04 -20.22
N ASP A 293 8.68 1.62 -21.10
CA ASP A 293 8.95 2.29 -22.38
C ASP A 293 7.69 2.42 -23.25
N ALA A 294 6.70 1.53 -23.07
CA ALA A 294 5.38 1.64 -23.68
C ALA A 294 4.62 2.92 -23.26
N CYS A 295 5.00 3.51 -22.13
CA CYS A 295 4.39 4.67 -21.48
C CYS A 295 5.23 5.95 -21.62
N GLU A 296 6.29 5.98 -22.43
CA GLU A 296 7.25 7.12 -22.52
C GLU A 296 6.61 8.48 -22.85
N GLU A 297 5.46 8.50 -23.52
CA GLU A 297 4.72 9.72 -23.88
C GLU A 297 3.78 10.23 -22.76
N LEU A 298 3.75 9.51 -21.63
CA LEU A 298 2.92 9.81 -20.46
C LEU A 298 3.79 10.36 -19.31
N PRO A 299 3.21 11.24 -18.48
CA PRO A 299 3.87 11.72 -17.28
C PRO A 299 4.03 10.59 -16.28
N TYR A 300 4.86 10.81 -15.27
CA TYR A 300 5.01 9.88 -14.14
C TYR A 300 3.67 9.58 -13.43
N CYS A 301 2.91 10.64 -13.09
CA CYS A 301 1.69 10.51 -12.31
C CYS A 301 0.62 11.53 -12.71
N TYR A 302 -0.64 11.09 -12.66
CA TYR A 302 -1.81 11.94 -12.56
C TYR A 302 -2.38 11.88 -11.14
N THR A 303 -2.49 13.02 -10.47
CA THR A 303 -3.20 13.11 -9.19
C THR A 303 -4.58 13.70 -9.40
N LEU A 304 -5.62 13.01 -8.96
CA LEU A 304 -7.00 13.44 -9.01
C LEU A 304 -7.43 13.99 -7.65
N ALA A 305 -7.88 15.24 -7.61
CA ALA A 305 -8.66 15.79 -6.52
C ALA A 305 -10.14 15.55 -6.82
N ILE A 306 -10.82 14.75 -6.00
CA ILE A 306 -12.17 14.24 -6.25
C ILE A 306 -13.10 14.76 -5.16
N ILE A 307 -14.06 15.62 -5.53
CA ILE A 307 -15.05 16.17 -4.61
C ILE A 307 -16.32 15.32 -4.65
N LEU A 308 -16.72 14.80 -3.50
CA LEU A 308 -17.86 13.91 -3.35
C LEU A 308 -18.93 14.50 -2.42
N ASN A 309 -20.19 14.41 -2.83
CA ASN A 309 -21.36 14.64 -1.98
C ASN A 309 -21.90 13.31 -1.46
N LEU A 310 -21.41 12.91 -0.29
CA LEU A 310 -21.73 11.61 0.31
C LEU A 310 -23.20 11.47 0.75
N ASP A 311 -23.91 12.58 0.96
CA ASP A 311 -25.35 12.58 1.25
C ASP A 311 -26.17 12.20 0.00
N ALA A 312 -25.71 12.52 -1.21
CA ALA A 312 -26.42 12.17 -2.44
C ALA A 312 -26.65 10.66 -2.59
N ILE A 313 -25.73 9.86 -2.04
CA ILE A 313 -25.75 8.38 -2.08
C ILE A 313 -26.09 7.74 -0.73
N GLY A 314 -26.39 8.52 0.30
CA GLY A 314 -26.64 8.01 1.66
C GLY A 314 -25.51 7.16 2.20
N LEU A 315 -24.25 7.60 2.02
CA LEU A 315 -23.06 6.84 2.39
C LEU A 315 -23.07 6.47 3.88
N LYS A 316 -22.86 5.19 4.19
CA LYS A 316 -22.85 4.66 5.56
C LYS A 316 -21.45 4.52 6.15
N GLU A 317 -20.45 4.21 5.33
CA GLU A 317 -19.05 4.10 5.75
C GLU A 317 -18.10 4.26 4.56
N ILE A 318 -16.95 4.87 4.83
CA ILE A 318 -15.81 5.02 3.93
C ILE A 318 -14.54 4.60 4.67
N ARG A 319 -13.72 3.77 4.03
CA ARG A 319 -12.43 3.28 4.52
C ARG A 319 -11.37 3.55 3.47
N LEU A 320 -10.32 4.27 3.83
CA LEU A 320 -9.09 4.32 3.06
C LEU A 320 -8.05 3.50 3.80
N ASN A 321 -7.85 2.28 3.33
CA ASN A 321 -6.94 1.34 3.97
C ASN A 321 -5.50 1.54 3.50
N ASP A 322 -4.56 0.82 4.14
CA ASP A 322 -3.14 0.99 3.90
C ASP A 322 -2.68 0.47 2.52
N ILE A 323 -3.54 -0.24 1.77
CA ILE A 323 -3.29 -0.58 0.36
C ILE A 323 -3.81 0.50 -0.61
N GLY A 324 -4.02 1.72 -0.12
CA GLY A 324 -4.25 2.93 -0.93
C GLY A 324 -5.53 2.86 -1.76
N THR A 325 -6.55 2.15 -1.25
CA THR A 325 -7.82 1.94 -1.94
C THR A 325 -8.97 2.42 -1.07
N THR A 326 -9.88 3.18 -1.68
CA THR A 326 -11.13 3.59 -1.04
C THR A 326 -12.18 2.49 -1.14
N PHE A 327 -12.68 2.03 0.01
CA PHE A 327 -13.79 1.09 0.13
C PHE A 327 -14.97 1.75 0.83
N THR A 328 -16.18 1.57 0.30
CA THR A 328 -17.38 2.23 0.82
C THR A 328 -18.59 1.32 0.94
N ILE A 329 -19.55 1.73 1.77
CA ILE A 329 -20.92 1.20 1.78
C ILE A 329 -21.88 2.38 1.56
N PRO A 330 -22.63 2.44 0.43
CA PRO A 330 -22.59 1.53 -0.73
C PRO A 330 -21.25 1.57 -1.49
N LYS A 331 -20.96 0.54 -2.29
CA LYS A 331 -19.64 0.34 -2.93
C LYS A 331 -19.29 1.36 -4.01
N ASN A 332 -20.26 1.87 -4.76
CA ASN A 332 -20.00 2.77 -5.88
C ASN A 332 -20.04 4.24 -5.42
N TYR A 333 -18.99 4.68 -4.73
CA TYR A 333 -18.93 6.05 -4.21
C TYR A 333 -18.71 7.11 -5.29
N LEU A 334 -18.25 6.73 -6.49
CA LEU A 334 -18.04 7.66 -7.60
C LEU A 334 -19.36 8.21 -8.17
N GLU A 335 -20.51 7.60 -7.85
CA GLU A 335 -21.83 8.20 -8.11
C GLU A 335 -22.07 9.51 -7.32
N ALA A 336 -21.29 9.74 -6.25
CA ALA A 336 -21.34 10.98 -5.47
C ALA A 336 -20.44 12.10 -6.03
N LEU A 337 -19.79 11.90 -7.19
CA LEU A 337 -18.87 12.88 -7.78
C LEU A 337 -19.61 14.17 -8.17
N GLU A 338 -19.16 15.29 -7.61
CA GLU A 338 -19.72 16.62 -7.89
C GLU A 338 -18.67 17.65 -8.34
N GLY A 339 -17.39 17.30 -8.34
CA GLY A 339 -16.34 18.21 -8.78
C GLY A 339 -14.96 17.58 -8.71
N GLY A 340 -13.97 18.26 -9.27
CA GLY A 340 -12.58 17.82 -9.17
C GLY A 340 -11.59 18.58 -10.03
N ALA A 341 -10.33 18.17 -9.92
CA ALA A 341 -9.20 18.62 -10.71
C ALA A 341 -8.21 17.46 -10.93
N ILE A 342 -7.39 17.55 -11.97
CA ILE A 342 -6.29 16.63 -12.24
C ILE A 342 -5.00 17.42 -12.24
N PHE A 343 -3.97 16.89 -11.59
CA PHE A 343 -2.62 17.45 -11.54
C PHE A 343 -1.65 16.50 -12.21
N VAL A 344 -0.67 17.05 -12.92
CA VAL A 344 0.34 16.27 -13.63
C VAL A 344 1.69 16.44 -12.96
N ARG A 345 2.33 15.30 -12.69
CA ARG A 345 3.73 15.23 -12.31
C ARG A 345 4.50 14.54 -13.43
N GLU A 346 5.36 15.27 -14.11
CA GLU A 346 6.07 14.78 -15.31
C GLU A 346 7.06 13.66 -15.00
N LYS A 347 7.84 13.81 -13.94
CA LYS A 347 8.87 12.84 -13.50
C LYS A 347 8.74 12.52 -12.03
N TRP A 348 9.31 11.41 -11.60
CA TRP A 348 9.28 11.00 -10.19
C TRP A 348 9.85 12.09 -9.25
N ASP A 349 10.84 12.86 -9.73
CA ASP A 349 11.56 13.90 -9.00
C ASP A 349 11.07 15.33 -9.27
N THR A 350 10.02 15.52 -10.09
CA THR A 350 9.47 16.86 -10.37
C THR A 350 9.10 17.55 -9.04
N PRO A 351 9.65 18.73 -8.70
CA PRO A 351 9.32 19.42 -7.46
C PRO A 351 7.83 19.72 -7.32
N MET A 352 7.30 19.70 -6.08
CA MET A 352 5.88 19.98 -5.81
C MET A 352 5.40 21.34 -6.36
N GLY A 353 6.29 22.33 -6.46
CA GLY A 353 6.00 23.64 -7.04
C GLY A 353 5.81 23.64 -8.56
N GLU A 354 6.24 22.60 -9.26
CA GLU A 354 6.20 22.47 -10.72
C GLU A 354 5.04 21.61 -11.23
N LEU A 355 4.27 20.98 -10.33
CA LEU A 355 3.03 20.31 -10.70
C LEU A 355 2.03 21.34 -11.23
N TYR A 356 1.35 20.97 -12.33
CA TYR A 356 0.38 21.83 -12.99
C TYR A 356 -0.98 21.13 -13.15
N PRO A 357 -2.09 21.89 -13.14
CA PRO A 357 -3.41 21.33 -13.37
C PRO A 357 -3.62 21.00 -14.87
N LEU A 358 -4.24 19.86 -15.15
CA LEU A 358 -4.68 19.45 -16.48
C LEU A 358 -6.14 19.89 -16.69
N ALA A 359 -6.38 20.75 -17.68
CA ALA A 359 -7.71 21.24 -17.96
C ALA A 359 -8.62 20.14 -18.53
N ILE A 360 -9.91 20.15 -18.16
CA ILE A 360 -10.87 19.12 -18.58
C ILE A 360 -10.98 18.98 -20.10
N LYS A 361 -10.88 20.09 -20.83
CA LYS A 361 -10.91 20.11 -22.31
C LYS A 361 -9.77 19.31 -22.96
N ASP A 362 -8.68 19.09 -22.23
CA ASP A 362 -7.48 18.42 -22.75
C ASP A 362 -7.46 16.92 -22.39
N LEU A 363 -8.42 16.42 -21.59
CA LEU A 363 -8.45 15.03 -21.12
C LEU A 363 -8.54 14.02 -22.26
N GLU A 364 -9.32 14.30 -23.31
CA GLU A 364 -9.47 13.37 -24.44
C GLU A 364 -8.11 13.06 -25.08
N SER A 365 -7.25 14.08 -25.25
CA SER A 365 -5.92 13.90 -25.82
C SER A 365 -5.02 13.00 -24.95
N HIS A 366 -5.16 13.09 -23.62
CA HIS A 366 -4.42 12.23 -22.69
C HIS A 366 -5.01 10.83 -22.63
N VAL A 367 -6.34 10.67 -22.67
CA VAL A 367 -7.02 9.37 -22.76
C VAL A 367 -6.52 8.59 -23.98
N GLU A 368 -6.39 9.25 -25.14
CA GLU A 368 -5.86 8.60 -26.34
C GLU A 368 -4.40 8.17 -26.20
N LYS A 369 -3.56 8.95 -25.52
CA LYS A 369 -2.18 8.52 -25.19
C LYS A 369 -2.17 7.32 -24.26
N ILE A 370 -3.01 7.32 -23.21
CA ILE A 370 -3.12 6.23 -22.24
C ILE A 370 -3.59 4.94 -22.93
N ARG A 371 -4.60 5.02 -23.82
CA ARG A 371 -5.08 3.87 -24.60
C ARG A 371 -4.00 3.30 -25.51
N LYS A 372 -3.23 4.16 -26.20
CA LYS A 372 -2.09 3.75 -27.02
C LYS A 372 -1.01 3.05 -26.19
N ALA A 373 -0.64 3.61 -25.03
CA ALA A 373 0.33 3.01 -24.12
C ALA A 373 -0.15 1.64 -23.60
N THR A 374 -1.42 1.56 -23.18
CA THR A 374 -2.05 0.29 -22.74
C THR A 374 -1.97 -0.78 -23.82
N PHE A 375 -2.27 -0.43 -25.07
CA PHE A 375 -2.19 -1.35 -26.19
C PHE A 375 -0.74 -1.77 -26.51
N LYS A 376 0.21 -0.82 -26.51
CA LYS A 376 1.65 -1.10 -26.68
C LYS A 376 2.15 -2.08 -25.60
N LEU A 377 1.82 -1.79 -24.34
CA LEU A 377 2.19 -2.63 -23.20
C LEU A 377 1.58 -4.02 -23.34
N TYR A 378 0.32 -4.14 -23.75
CA TYR A 378 -0.34 -5.42 -23.97
C TYR A 378 0.38 -6.28 -25.01
N LEU A 379 0.71 -5.69 -26.16
CA LEU A 379 1.46 -6.37 -27.21
C LEU A 379 2.85 -6.81 -26.74
N LYS A 380 3.50 -6.00 -25.90
CA LYS A 380 4.82 -6.31 -25.34
C LYS A 380 4.72 -7.47 -24.34
N THR A 381 3.83 -7.38 -23.35
CA THR A 381 3.60 -8.40 -22.33
C THR A 381 3.18 -9.74 -22.92
N ALA A 382 2.31 -9.75 -23.93
CA ALA A 382 1.87 -10.97 -24.60
C ALA A 382 2.99 -11.74 -25.33
N ARG A 383 4.13 -11.09 -25.60
CA ARG A 383 5.30 -11.71 -26.25
C ARG A 383 6.36 -12.18 -25.24
N MET A 384 6.24 -11.80 -23.97
CA MET A 384 7.16 -12.21 -22.93
C MET A 384 6.96 -13.68 -22.57
N SER A 385 8.06 -14.36 -22.31
CA SER A 385 8.03 -15.70 -21.73
C SER A 385 7.47 -15.65 -20.30
N ARG A 386 6.95 -16.78 -19.82
CA ARG A 386 6.48 -16.90 -18.44
C ARG A 386 7.56 -16.54 -17.41
N ASN A 387 8.82 -16.89 -17.68
CA ASN A 387 9.93 -16.56 -16.78
C ASN A 387 10.17 -15.05 -16.71
N GLU A 388 10.12 -14.34 -17.84
CA GLU A 388 10.24 -12.87 -17.88
C GLU A 388 9.08 -12.22 -17.15
N LEU A 389 7.84 -12.71 -17.33
CA LEU A 389 6.67 -12.20 -16.61
C LEU A 389 6.80 -12.35 -15.08
N ILE A 390 7.32 -13.49 -14.62
CA ILE A 390 7.57 -13.71 -13.19
C ILE A 390 8.68 -12.78 -12.68
N LEU A 391 9.78 -12.66 -13.42
CA LEU A 391 10.88 -11.78 -13.03
C LEU A 391 10.43 -10.31 -12.93
N ASN A 392 9.65 -9.85 -13.90
CA ASN A 392 9.10 -8.50 -13.91
C ASN A 392 8.13 -8.28 -12.75
N GLY A 393 7.27 -9.25 -12.44
CA GLY A 393 6.45 -9.24 -11.24
C GLY A 393 7.28 -9.16 -9.95
N ILE A 394 8.39 -9.92 -9.86
CA ILE A 394 9.32 -9.80 -8.73
C ILE A 394 9.92 -8.40 -8.67
N TYR A 395 10.35 -7.79 -9.78
CA TYR A 395 10.88 -6.42 -9.77
C TYR A 395 9.84 -5.39 -9.32
N THR A 396 8.59 -5.52 -9.75
CA THR A 396 7.52 -4.63 -9.28
C THR A 396 7.33 -4.73 -7.77
N TYR A 397 7.27 -5.95 -7.22
CA TYR A 397 7.01 -6.17 -5.80
C TYR A 397 8.24 -6.04 -4.90
N PHE A 398 9.45 -6.30 -5.40
CA PHE A 398 10.66 -6.21 -4.60
C PHE A 398 11.32 -4.84 -4.72
N ILE A 399 11.49 -4.34 -5.94
CA ILE A 399 12.15 -3.05 -6.15
C ILE A 399 11.13 -1.93 -5.99
N GLY A 400 9.95 -2.07 -6.60
CA GLY A 400 8.92 -1.03 -6.57
C GLY A 400 8.50 -0.61 -5.16
N PHE A 401 8.36 -1.55 -4.23
CA PHE A 401 7.98 -1.25 -2.84
C PHE A 401 8.98 -0.33 -2.11
N LEU A 402 10.28 -0.52 -2.31
CA LEU A 402 11.33 0.20 -1.58
C LEU A 402 11.98 1.34 -2.38
N LEU A 403 11.76 1.37 -3.70
CA LEU A 403 12.30 2.37 -4.62
C LEU A 403 12.09 3.83 -4.15
N PRO A 404 10.91 4.22 -3.64
CA PRO A 404 10.68 5.60 -3.22
C PRO A 404 11.59 6.00 -2.05
N HIS A 405 11.80 5.10 -1.09
CA HIS A 405 12.66 5.34 0.07
C HIS A 405 14.14 5.35 -0.32
N LEU A 406 14.55 4.51 -1.27
CA LEU A 406 15.89 4.56 -1.88
C LEU A 406 16.16 5.87 -2.61
N ARG A 407 15.19 6.35 -3.39
CA ARG A 407 15.28 7.64 -4.09
C ARG A 407 15.36 8.81 -3.12
N LYS A 408 14.50 8.87 -2.09
CA LYS A 408 14.49 9.94 -1.09
C LYS A 408 15.71 9.94 -0.17
N SER A 409 16.34 8.78 0.05
CA SER A 409 17.59 8.68 0.82
C SER A 409 18.86 8.91 -0.02
N GLY A 410 18.74 9.04 -1.35
CA GLY A 410 19.89 9.19 -2.25
C GLY A 410 20.70 7.89 -2.45
N LEU A 411 20.20 6.73 -2.01
CA LEU A 411 20.93 5.47 -2.04
C LEU A 411 20.58 4.56 -3.22
N TYR A 412 19.74 5.00 -4.16
CA TYR A 412 19.35 4.16 -5.29
C TYR A 412 20.55 3.64 -6.10
N ASP A 413 21.51 4.51 -6.45
CA ASP A 413 22.69 4.12 -7.22
C ASP A 413 23.62 3.18 -6.43
N TYR A 414 23.79 3.43 -5.13
CA TYR A 414 24.52 2.55 -4.22
C TYR A 414 23.85 1.17 -4.14
N ALA A 415 22.52 1.13 -4.01
CA ALA A 415 21.78 -0.12 -3.94
C ALA A 415 21.89 -0.92 -5.26
N CYS A 416 21.85 -0.26 -6.41
CA CYS A 416 22.08 -0.89 -7.71
C CYS A 416 23.50 -1.45 -7.85
N LYS A 417 24.52 -0.65 -7.49
CA LYS A 417 25.91 -0.98 -7.72
C LYS A 417 26.48 -1.95 -6.69
N ASP A 418 26.24 -1.70 -5.42
CA ASP A 418 26.92 -2.35 -4.29
C ASP A 418 26.04 -3.41 -3.63
N LEU A 419 24.73 -3.19 -3.52
CA LEU A 419 23.79 -4.19 -2.97
C LEU A 419 23.15 -5.08 -4.04
N LYS A 420 23.35 -4.78 -5.34
CA LYS A 420 22.84 -5.56 -6.47
C LYS A 420 21.32 -5.80 -6.38
N ILE A 421 20.53 -4.76 -6.11
CA ILE A 421 19.07 -4.90 -5.89
C ILE A 421 18.28 -5.48 -7.08
N TRP A 422 18.88 -5.57 -8.28
CA TRP A 422 18.27 -6.22 -9.44
C TRP A 422 18.56 -7.72 -9.53
N GLU A 423 19.44 -8.25 -8.68
CA GLU A 423 19.74 -9.67 -8.58
C GLU A 423 18.75 -10.37 -7.65
N ILE A 424 18.21 -11.49 -8.12
CA ILE A 424 17.40 -12.37 -7.28
C ILE A 424 18.30 -13.14 -6.33
N ASP A 425 17.96 -13.17 -5.05
CA ASP A 425 18.71 -13.92 -4.05
C ASP A 425 18.76 -15.40 -4.44
N GLN A 426 19.94 -16.01 -4.33
CA GLN A 426 20.14 -17.41 -4.71
C GLN A 426 19.15 -18.35 -4.00
N ARG A 427 18.80 -18.06 -2.74
CA ARG A 427 17.82 -18.85 -1.97
C ARG A 427 16.45 -18.81 -2.64
N ILE A 428 16.04 -17.64 -3.15
CA ILE A 428 14.77 -17.45 -3.85
C ILE A 428 14.78 -18.11 -5.23
N ALA A 429 15.88 -17.99 -5.96
CA ALA A 429 16.06 -18.68 -7.24
C ALA A 429 15.88 -20.21 -7.09
N ASN A 430 16.37 -20.78 -5.98
CA ASN A 430 16.20 -22.21 -5.69
C ASN A 430 14.72 -22.60 -5.42
N TYR A 431 13.89 -21.69 -4.92
CA TYR A 431 12.47 -21.97 -4.65
C TYR A 431 11.57 -21.83 -5.88
N TYR A 432 12.04 -21.19 -6.95
CA TYR A 432 11.26 -20.95 -8.17
C TYR A 432 10.56 -22.22 -8.70
N TYR A 433 11.29 -23.34 -8.75
CA TYR A 433 10.74 -24.61 -9.24
C TYR A 433 9.99 -25.41 -8.17
N GLU A 434 10.11 -25.06 -6.89
CA GLU A 434 9.45 -25.77 -5.79
C GLU A 434 8.01 -25.28 -5.58
N ILE A 435 7.74 -23.99 -5.79
CA ILE A 435 6.41 -23.39 -5.63
C ILE A 435 5.36 -24.05 -6.54
N PRO A 436 5.62 -24.24 -7.86
CA PRO A 436 4.67 -24.90 -8.75
C PRO A 436 4.51 -26.40 -8.45
N LYS A 437 5.59 -27.10 -8.09
CA LYS A 437 5.57 -28.56 -7.85
C LYS A 437 4.63 -28.97 -6.73
N ARG A 438 4.47 -28.12 -5.71
CA ARG A 438 3.67 -28.42 -4.52
C ARG A 438 2.25 -27.85 -4.57
N ASN A 439 1.84 -27.26 -5.70
CA ASN A 439 0.61 -26.47 -5.78
C ASN A 439 0.54 -25.44 -4.63
N PHE A 440 1.71 -24.91 -4.24
CA PHE A 440 1.92 -24.19 -2.98
C PHE A 440 1.06 -22.91 -2.94
N ALA A 441 1.03 -22.19 -4.06
CA ALA A 441 0.21 -21.02 -4.25
C ALA A 441 -1.28 -21.30 -4.03
N GLN A 442 -1.80 -22.40 -4.57
CA GLN A 442 -3.23 -22.71 -4.52
C GLN A 442 -3.65 -23.37 -3.20
N ALA A 443 -2.77 -24.16 -2.57
CA ALA A 443 -3.09 -24.93 -1.36
C ALA A 443 -2.67 -24.22 -0.08
N VAL A 444 -1.46 -23.67 -0.05
CA VAL A 444 -0.83 -23.18 1.19
C VAL A 444 -1.15 -21.70 1.44
N VAL A 445 -1.17 -20.85 0.41
CA VAL A 445 -1.48 -19.42 0.60
C VAL A 445 -2.87 -19.20 1.22
N PRO A 446 -3.97 -19.80 0.74
CA PRO A 446 -5.26 -19.62 1.40
C PRO A 446 -5.28 -20.14 2.84
N GLN A 447 -4.60 -21.26 3.10
CA GLN A 447 -4.63 -21.92 4.40
C GLN A 447 -3.70 -21.30 5.45
N LYS A 448 -2.60 -20.67 5.06
CA LYS A 448 -1.59 -20.13 5.97
C LYS A 448 -1.53 -18.61 5.95
N VAL A 449 -1.56 -18.02 4.76
CA VAL A 449 -1.46 -16.55 4.58
C VAL A 449 -2.83 -15.92 4.81
N PHE A 450 -3.90 -16.40 4.17
CA PHE A 450 -5.23 -15.79 4.32
C PHE A 450 -6.00 -16.24 5.58
N SER A 451 -5.52 -17.25 6.31
CA SER A 451 -6.11 -17.63 7.61
C SER A 451 -5.45 -16.91 8.80
N GLY A 452 -4.27 -16.33 8.57
CA GLY A 452 -3.38 -15.85 9.63
C GLY A 452 -2.56 -16.91 10.34
N MET A 453 -2.76 -18.20 10.07
CA MET A 453 -2.08 -19.30 10.79
C MET A 453 -0.58 -19.42 10.47
N GLY A 454 -0.11 -18.84 9.37
CA GLY A 454 1.30 -18.87 8.96
C GLY A 454 2.18 -17.82 9.62
N TYR A 455 1.60 -16.84 10.32
CA TYR A 455 2.31 -15.72 10.94
C TYR A 455 2.81 -16.12 12.33
N LEU A 456 3.63 -17.16 12.41
CA LEU A 456 4.04 -17.77 13.68
C LEU A 456 4.81 -16.77 14.57
N PRO A 457 4.49 -16.65 15.87
CA PRO A 457 5.20 -15.76 16.77
C PRO A 457 6.65 -16.23 17.00
N PHE A 458 7.52 -15.30 17.40
CA PHE A 458 8.81 -15.62 17.99
C PHE A 458 8.60 -16.30 19.36
N PRO A 459 9.34 -17.38 19.67
CA PRO A 459 9.28 -18.00 20.99
C PRO A 459 9.69 -17.03 22.11
N ASP A 460 9.16 -17.21 23.31
CA ASP A 460 9.53 -16.39 24.48
C ASP A 460 11.04 -16.47 24.82
N THR A 461 11.70 -17.55 24.40
CA THR A 461 13.15 -17.76 24.56
C THR A 461 13.98 -17.19 23.41
N ALA A 462 13.38 -16.50 22.44
CA ALA A 462 14.10 -15.94 21.30
C ALA A 462 15.09 -14.86 21.75
N ASN A 463 16.29 -14.88 21.17
CA ASN A 463 17.28 -13.82 21.38
C ASN A 463 17.01 -12.68 20.40
N PRO A 464 16.75 -11.42 20.85
CA PRO A 464 16.53 -10.27 19.97
C PRO A 464 17.68 -9.97 19.00
N LYS A 465 18.88 -10.48 19.27
CA LYS A 465 20.08 -10.34 18.44
C LYS A 465 20.42 -11.59 17.64
N ALA A 466 19.50 -12.57 17.58
CA ALA A 466 19.70 -13.74 16.74
C ALA A 466 19.57 -13.34 15.27
N SER A 467 20.71 -13.39 14.57
CA SER A 467 20.82 -13.11 13.15
C SER A 467 21.17 -14.39 12.39
N LYS A 468 20.62 -14.51 11.18
CA LYS A 468 21.01 -15.52 10.19
C LYS A 468 21.54 -14.88 8.90
N TYR A 469 21.78 -13.56 8.87
CA TYR A 469 22.54 -12.95 7.78
C TYR A 469 23.99 -13.43 7.79
N PHE A 470 24.48 -13.74 6.59
CA PHE A 470 25.87 -14.10 6.35
C PHE A 470 26.80 -12.89 6.14
N TRP A 471 26.26 -11.66 5.99
CA TRP A 471 27.00 -10.47 5.53
C TRP A 471 27.40 -9.48 6.64
N ARG A 472 27.83 -9.98 7.81
CA ARG A 472 28.40 -9.14 8.87
C ARG A 472 29.91 -9.25 8.97
#